data_AF-A0A2S3QKV1-F1
#
_entry.id   AF-A0A2S3QKV1-F1
#
_cell.length_a   1.000
_cell.length_b   1.000
_cell.length_c   1.000
_cell.angle_alpha   90.00
_cell.angle_beta   90.00
_cell.angle_gamma   90.00
#
_symmetry.space_group_name_H-M   'P 1'
#
loop_
_entity.id
_entity.type
_entity.pdbx_description
1 polymer ?
#
loop_
_entity_poly.entity_id
_entity_poly.type
_entity_poly.pdbx_seq_one_letter_code
_entity_poly.pdbx_strand_id
1 'polypeptide(L)' 'APKKAKRRAGGGEGSSNVFSMFEQSQIQEYKEAFTIIDQNRDGIISKDDLRDVLASMGQLNVKNEELEA' A
#
# COMPACT_ATOMS: atom_id res chain seq x y z
N ALA A 1 -27.55 24.91 -36.78
CA ALA A 1 -26.32 24.58 -36.03
C ALA A 1 -26.59 24.68 -34.54
N PRO A 2 -26.46 23.61 -33.72
CA PRO A 2 -26.68 23.72 -32.28
C PRO A 2 -25.38 24.11 -31.57
N LYS A 3 -25.47 25.10 -30.67
CA LYS A 3 -24.36 25.67 -29.92
C LYS A 3 -23.90 24.69 -28.83
N LYS A 4 -22.60 24.36 -28.81
CA LYS A 4 -21.98 23.49 -27.78
C LYS A 4 -22.01 24.17 -26.41
N ALA A 5 -22.59 23.47 -25.43
CA ALA A 5 -22.62 23.88 -24.03
C ALA A 5 -21.20 23.94 -23.43
N LYS A 6 -20.91 25.07 -22.77
CA LYS A 6 -19.67 25.35 -22.04
C LYS A 6 -19.56 24.40 -20.84
N ARG A 7 -18.63 23.45 -20.92
CA ARG A 7 -18.19 22.66 -19.75
C ARG A 7 -17.57 23.62 -18.73
N ARG A 8 -18.18 23.72 -17.57
CA ARG A 8 -17.54 24.14 -16.32
C ARG A 8 -17.82 23.05 -15.29
N ALA A 9 -16.98 22.02 -15.31
CA ALA A 9 -16.76 21.17 -14.15
C ALA A 9 -15.49 21.70 -13.48
N GLY A 10 -15.62 22.80 -12.76
CA GLY A 10 -14.66 23.21 -11.75
C GLY A 10 -15.28 22.83 -10.43
N GLY A 11 -15.14 21.56 -10.05
CA GLY A 11 -15.74 21.01 -8.85
C GLY A 11 -14.83 19.93 -8.30
N GLY A 12 -14.53 20.04 -7.01
CA GLY A 12 -14.01 18.96 -6.18
C GLY A 12 -12.54 19.09 -5.81
N GLU A 13 -12.30 19.53 -4.57
CA GLU A 13 -11.41 18.87 -3.61
C GLU A 13 -10.31 17.98 -4.21
N GLY A 14 -9.07 18.49 -4.23
CA GLY A 14 -7.91 17.64 -4.42
C GLY A 14 -7.47 17.10 -3.08
N SER A 15 -8.05 15.98 -2.64
CA SER A 15 -7.40 15.10 -1.66
C SER A 15 -5.96 14.92 -2.13
N SER A 16 -4.99 15.45 -1.39
CA SER A 16 -3.58 15.37 -1.78
C SER A 16 -3.24 13.91 -2.05
N ASN A 17 -2.97 13.59 -3.32
CA ASN A 17 -2.73 12.22 -3.74
C ASN A 17 -1.38 11.82 -3.16
N VAL A 18 -1.39 11.13 -2.03
CA VAL A 18 -0.18 10.76 -1.27
C VAL A 18 0.78 9.95 -2.14
N PHE A 19 0.24 9.18 -3.11
CA PHE A 19 1.02 8.47 -4.13
C PHE A 19 1.88 9.37 -5.02
N SER A 20 1.54 10.65 -5.18
CA SER A 20 2.32 11.61 -5.97
C SER A 20 3.51 12.18 -5.21
N MET A 21 3.65 11.90 -3.90
CA MET A 21 4.75 12.35 -3.06
C MET A 21 6.00 11.45 -3.18
N PHE A 22 5.86 10.25 -3.75
CA PHE A 22 6.93 9.25 -3.84
C PHE A 22 7.46 9.10 -5.27
N GLU A 23 8.76 8.81 -5.39
CA GLU A 23 9.36 8.47 -6.68
C GLU A 23 8.88 7.10 -7.18
N GLN A 24 8.92 6.89 -8.50
CA GLN A 24 8.53 5.61 -9.10
C GLN A 24 9.39 4.43 -8.61
N SER A 25 10.67 4.69 -8.32
CA SER A 25 11.60 3.74 -7.70
C SER A 25 11.13 3.30 -6.30
N GLN A 26 10.76 4.26 -5.46
CA GLN A 26 10.22 3.99 -4.11
C GLN A 26 8.91 3.21 -4.18
N ILE A 27 8.01 3.59 -5.09
CA ILE A 27 6.75 2.87 -5.31
C ILE A 27 7.03 1.42 -5.71
N GLN A 28 8.03 1.17 -6.56
CA GLN A 28 8.41 -0.17 -6.98
C GLN A 28 9.00 -0.98 -5.82
N GLU A 29 9.89 -0.39 -5.01
CA GLU A 29 10.45 -1.01 -3.82
C GLU A 29 9.35 -1.39 -2.81
N TYR A 30 8.39 -0.51 -2.56
CA TYR A 30 7.26 -0.82 -1.68
C TYR A 30 6.40 -1.95 -2.22
N LYS A 31 6.18 -2.04 -3.54
CA LYS A 31 5.43 -3.15 -4.15
C LYS A 31 6.16 -4.48 -4.02
N GLU A 32 7.47 -4.49 -4.22
CA GLU A 32 8.28 -5.69 -4.08
C GLU A 32 8.31 -6.17 -2.62
N ALA A 33 8.56 -5.25 -1.68
CA ALA A 33 8.49 -5.54 -0.25
C ALA A 33 7.10 -6.07 0.15
N PHE A 34 6.02 -5.44 -0.34
CA PHE A 34 4.66 -5.89 -0.07
C PHE A 34 4.41 -7.32 -0.58
N THR A 35 4.89 -7.64 -1.79
CA THR A 35 4.74 -8.98 -2.38
C THR A 35 5.52 -10.05 -1.63
N ILE A 36 6.63 -9.69 -0.99
CA ILE A 36 7.42 -10.59 -0.14
C ILE A 36 6.70 -10.83 1.19
N ILE A 37 6.04 -9.80 1.73
CA ILE A 37 5.40 -9.88 3.04
C ILE A 37 4.04 -10.58 2.93
N ASP A 38 3.20 -10.21 1.96
CA ASP A 38 1.87 -10.78 1.71
C ASP A 38 1.96 -12.22 1.20
N GLN A 39 2.09 -13.17 2.13
CA GLN A 39 2.28 -14.59 1.84
C GLN A 39 1.02 -15.22 1.24
N ASN A 40 -0.15 -14.79 1.75
CA ASN A 40 -1.43 -15.34 1.32
C ASN A 40 -1.97 -14.69 0.01
N ARG A 41 -1.40 -13.56 -0.42
CA ARG A 41 -1.74 -12.80 -1.63
C ARG A 41 -3.17 -12.25 -1.65
N ASP A 42 -3.70 -11.87 -0.49
CA ASP A 42 -5.01 -11.22 -0.39
C ASP A 42 -4.94 -9.70 -0.61
N GLY A 43 -3.72 -9.14 -0.74
CA GLY A 43 -3.49 -7.72 -0.93
C GLY A 43 -3.50 -6.91 0.36
N ILE A 44 -3.45 -7.57 1.53
CA ILE A 44 -3.46 -6.98 2.86
C ILE A 44 -2.39 -7.69 3.71
N ILE A 45 -1.43 -6.93 4.24
CA ILE A 45 -0.48 -7.49 5.19
C ILE A 45 -1.18 -7.75 6.53
N SER A 46 -1.38 -9.02 6.86
CA SER A 46 -1.98 -9.46 8.12
C SER A 46 -0.92 -9.78 9.19
N LYS A 47 -1.37 -9.94 10.44
CA LYS A 47 -0.48 -10.39 11.54
C LYS A 47 0.13 -11.77 11.26
N ASP A 48 -0.59 -12.62 10.54
CA ASP A 48 -0.11 -13.96 10.20
C ASP A 48 0.96 -13.89 9.10
N ASP A 49 0.80 -13.02 8.11
CA ASP A 49 1.83 -12.76 7.09
C ASP A 49 3.15 -12.27 7.72
N LEU A 50 3.05 -11.34 8.68
CA LEU A 50 4.22 -10.83 9.41
C LEU A 50 4.90 -11.93 10.23
N ARG A 51 4.13 -12.79 10.90
CA ARG A 51 4.68 -13.95 11.64
C ARG A 51 5.42 -14.89 10.72
N ASP A 52 4.84 -15.20 9.56
CA ASP A 52 5.42 -16.13 8.59
C ASP A 52 6.72 -15.57 7.99
N VAL A 53 6.74 -14.27 7.68
CA VAL A 53 7.94 -13.57 7.19
C VAL A 53 9.05 -13.55 8.23
N LEU A 54 8.72 -13.24 9.49
CA LEU A 54 9.70 -13.20 10.59
C LEU A 54 10.22 -14.61 10.93
N ALA A 55 9.36 -15.63 10.85
CA ALA A 55 9.75 -17.03 10.97
C ALA A 55 10.70 -17.44 9.84
N SER A 56 10.43 -17.04 8.59
CA SER A 56 11.28 -17.27 7.42
C SER A 56 12.66 -16.61 7.54
N MET A 57 12.75 -15.46 8.20
CA MET A 57 14.01 -14.77 8.51
C MET A 57 14.79 -15.36 9.69
N GLY A 58 14.31 -16.46 10.30
CA GLY A 58 14.96 -17.14 11.42
C GLY A 58 14.68 -16.52 12.79
N GLN A 59 13.82 -15.50 12.86
CA GLN A 59 13.30 -14.93 14.11
C GLN A 59 12.01 -15.66 14.52
N LEU A 60 12.13 -16.94 14.84
CA LEU A 60 10.99 -17.81 15.20
C LEU A 60 10.28 -17.44 16.52
N ASN A 61 10.84 -16.50 17.30
CA ASN A 61 10.34 -16.12 18.63
C ASN A 61 10.02 -14.63 18.75
N VAL A 62 9.47 -14.00 17.71
CA VAL A 62 8.88 -12.67 17.89
C VAL A 62 7.63 -12.84 18.75
N LYS A 63 7.75 -12.45 20.03
CA LYS A 63 6.64 -12.54 20.99
C LYS A 63 5.49 -11.69 20.44
N ASN A 64 4.26 -12.18 20.57
CA ASN A 64 3.05 -11.46 20.16
C ASN A 64 3.04 -9.99 20.62
N GLU A 65 3.63 -9.67 21.77
CA GLU A 65 3.76 -8.29 22.28
C GLU A 65 4.48 -7.31 21.34
N GLU A 66 5.43 -7.73 20.49
CA GLU A 66 6.10 -6.83 19.54
C GLU A 66 5.28 -6.57 18.26
N LEU A 67 4.27 -7.41 17.98
CA LEU A 67 3.38 -7.27 16.81
C LEU A 67 2.09 -6.50 17.12
N GLU A 68 1.93 -6.03 18.36
CA GLU A 68 0.77 -5.25 18.82
C GLU A 68 1.09 -3.77 19.08
N ALA A 69 2.30 -3.30 18.75
CA ALA A 69 2.73 -1.91 18.92
C ALA A 69 2.40 -1.03 17.70
#